data_AF-A0A0N8NSZ9-F1
#
_entry.id   AF-A0A0N8NSZ9-F1
#
_cell.length_a   1.000
_cell.length_b   1.000
_cell.length_c   1.000
_cell.angle_alpha   90.00
_cell.angle_beta   90.00
_cell.angle_gamma   90.00
#
_symmetry.space_group_name_H-M   'P 1'
#
loop_
_entity.id
_entity.type
_entity.pdbx_description
1 polymer ?
#
loop_
_entity_poly.entity_id
_entity_poly.type
_entity_poly.pdbx_seq_one_letter_code
_entity_poly.pdbx_strand_id
1 'polypeptide(L)'
;MLNFKKIICAAIVAAALLTTGYQISVQAAPVSNRIAGNDRYQTAVEVSKQGWDKSSYAVLATGEDFPDALCAAPLARILDAPILLTGKNVLEPKVSDELARLGAKDVYIIGGTGVISDDVKKQVELLGIKTERVSGSDRYQTSLEIAKRIQGSTEVVIATGEDFPDALSIAPAAAIKTLPIILTPKDKVPDETMSYLSNSGFGKAYVVGGTGVINGSVMTQLARYNPERLWGNDRYETNIAIINKFIGDFKWDKVYVATGSDFPDALSASALAPKTASPVLLTDRNPGSGTRDFILNSIPNENDVVVIGGEGVISKVTMDILLDVSQDTAQEHILIDEGSFEYGGVVTLSNDSNFAISDITFEIDLGTLNSSPYQREESMEVTGKNVQIVTDSYGSKKAVIKLNSLDGKQKLDYQITRRFKNAGIKYNADLSKTAGNYSGFEGYAKYTASEDKIESDNAAIKKKALELAKGEKNPYIIARNIFEFVNTNIDYDFSEANKGALNALNTKKGVCEDFADLFVAMLRSLGIPARVVTGYWVEVENQSNMDEAGQYGHAWAEFYLPEYGWIPAEPTVIKTNLEKRIAAFEYFANFNDPGHFIRGYQNEISYSLKYYTNTNTDPNVNIITSEYIKKL
;
A
#
# COMPACT_ATOMS: atom_id res chain seq x y z
N MET A 1 0.07 -3.73 85.93
CA MET A 1 1.41 -3.81 85.31
C MET A 1 1.25 -3.83 83.81
N LEU A 2 2.11 -3.10 83.12
CA LEU A 2 1.92 -2.50 81.80
C LEU A 2 1.66 -3.51 80.66
N ASN A 3 0.64 -3.19 79.87
CA ASN A 3 0.10 -3.97 78.75
C ASN A 3 0.85 -3.72 77.43
N PHE A 4 1.43 -4.79 76.87
CA PHE A 4 1.32 -5.25 75.47
C PHE A 4 0.87 -4.26 74.36
N LYS A 5 1.50 -3.10 74.25
CA LYS A 5 1.39 -2.22 73.06
C LYS A 5 2.75 -1.56 72.80
N LYS A 6 3.61 -2.19 71.97
CA LYS A 6 4.65 -1.50 71.15
C LYS A 6 5.60 -2.38 70.30
N ILE A 7 5.33 -3.66 70.04
CA ILE A 7 6.19 -4.48 69.14
C ILE A 7 5.37 -5.17 68.00
N ILE A 8 4.23 -4.60 67.60
CA ILE A 8 3.53 -4.99 66.36
C ILE A 8 3.04 -3.73 65.63
N CYS A 9 3.97 -2.83 65.27
CA CYS A 9 3.67 -1.68 64.39
C CYS A 9 4.74 -1.41 63.33
N ALA A 10 5.78 -2.25 63.20
CA ALA A 10 6.85 -2.04 62.21
C ALA A 10 6.86 -3.06 61.05
N ALA A 11 5.87 -3.96 60.98
CA ALA A 11 5.80 -4.99 59.91
C ALA A 11 4.47 -5.01 59.13
N ILE A 12 3.55 -4.06 59.37
CA ILE A 12 2.25 -3.99 58.65
C ILE A 12 2.07 -2.64 57.91
N VAL A 13 3.03 -1.71 58.00
CA VAL A 13 2.96 -0.40 57.28
C VAL A 13 3.74 -0.40 55.96
N ALA A 14 4.44 -1.49 55.61
CA ALA A 14 5.16 -1.62 54.34
C ALA A 14 4.44 -2.49 53.28
N ALA A 15 3.17 -2.84 53.51
CA ALA A 15 2.38 -3.69 52.59
C ALA A 15 1.00 -3.08 52.23
N ALA A 16 0.83 -1.77 52.39
CA ALA A 16 -0.39 -1.05 52.01
C ALA A 16 -0.10 0.23 51.18
N LEU A 17 1.07 0.27 50.53
CA LEU A 17 1.44 1.27 49.53
C LEU A 17 1.82 0.50 48.27
N LEU A 18 0.82 0.12 47.48
CA LEU A 18 0.90 -0.29 46.07
C LEU A 18 -0.46 -0.88 45.70
N THR A 19 -1.35 -0.04 45.16
CA THR A 19 -2.52 -0.36 44.31
C THR A 19 -3.65 0.68 44.46
N THR A 20 -3.32 1.96 44.57
CA THR A 20 -4.13 2.93 43.82
C THR A 20 -3.59 2.91 42.39
N GLY A 21 -3.93 1.84 41.67
CA GLY A 21 -3.90 1.90 40.22
C GLY A 21 -4.88 3.00 39.86
N TYR A 22 -4.35 4.19 39.56
CA TYR A 22 -5.05 5.07 38.65
C TYR A 22 -5.21 4.24 37.38
N GLN A 23 -6.37 3.60 37.22
CA GLN A 23 -6.81 3.25 35.88
C GLN A 23 -7.03 4.60 35.21
N ILE A 24 -5.96 5.11 34.60
CA ILE A 24 -6.13 5.96 33.44
C ILE A 24 -6.70 4.98 32.41
N SER A 25 -8.01 4.84 32.38
CA SER A 25 -8.69 4.47 31.16
C SER A 25 -8.39 5.62 30.21
N VAL A 26 -7.26 5.53 29.49
CA VAL A 26 -7.12 6.23 28.22
C VAL A 26 -8.11 5.51 27.32
N GLN A 27 -9.36 5.93 27.41
CA GLN A 27 -10.30 5.65 26.35
C GLN A 27 -9.75 6.44 25.18
N ALA A 28 -9.06 5.77 24.25
CA ALA A 28 -8.77 6.35 22.95
C ALA A 28 -10.10 6.92 22.46
N ALA A 29 -10.15 8.24 22.28
CA ALA A 29 -11.34 8.89 21.77
C ALA A 29 -11.67 8.18 20.44
N PRO A 30 -12.93 7.79 20.22
CA PRO A 30 -13.29 7.16 18.96
C PRO A 30 -12.90 8.12 17.82
N VAL A 31 -12.30 7.60 16.77
CA VAL A 31 -12.12 8.30 15.48
C VAL A 31 -13.53 8.66 14.97
N SER A 32 -14.11 9.77 15.43
CA SER A 32 -15.55 10.01 15.29
C SER A 32 -15.91 11.38 14.73
N ASN A 33 -15.13 11.89 13.79
CA ASN A 33 -15.62 12.93 12.87
C ASN A 33 -16.05 12.25 11.56
N ARG A 34 -17.30 11.78 11.51
CA ARG A 34 -17.92 11.19 10.32
C ARG A 34 -19.26 11.84 10.04
N ILE A 35 -19.48 12.17 8.77
CA ILE A 35 -20.75 12.66 8.23
C ILE A 35 -21.27 11.59 7.27
N ALA A 36 -22.30 10.87 7.68
CA ALA A 36 -22.84 9.75 6.93
C ALA A 36 -24.32 9.53 7.21
N GLY A 37 -25.05 9.11 6.18
CA GLY A 37 -26.38 8.54 6.31
C GLY A 37 -26.39 7.04 6.01
N ASN A 38 -27.58 6.45 5.98
CA ASN A 38 -27.73 5.02 5.62
C ASN A 38 -27.46 4.74 4.13
N ASP A 39 -27.53 5.77 3.30
CA ASP A 39 -27.32 5.73 1.86
C ASP A 39 -26.74 7.08 1.38
N ARG A 40 -26.43 7.17 0.09
CA ARG A 40 -25.88 8.37 -0.55
C ARG A 40 -26.77 9.62 -0.41
N TYR A 41 -28.09 9.46 -0.43
CA TYR A 41 -29.03 10.57 -0.33
C TYR A 41 -29.04 11.13 1.10
N GLN A 42 -29.06 10.24 2.08
CA GLN A 42 -28.97 10.61 3.49
C GLN A 42 -27.61 11.19 3.85
N THR A 43 -26.50 10.67 3.29
CA THR A 43 -25.17 11.28 3.48
C THR A 43 -25.16 12.72 2.97
N ALA A 44 -25.74 13.00 1.78
CA ALA A 44 -25.85 14.37 1.28
C ALA A 44 -26.71 15.28 2.20
N VAL A 45 -27.77 14.75 2.81
CA VAL A 45 -28.56 15.45 3.81
C VAL A 45 -27.75 15.75 5.08
N GLU A 46 -26.95 14.79 5.58
CA GLU A 46 -26.09 15.03 6.74
C GLU A 46 -24.98 16.04 6.43
N VAL A 47 -24.43 16.03 5.21
CA VAL A 47 -23.49 17.06 4.73
C VAL A 47 -24.15 18.45 4.70
N SER A 48 -25.40 18.54 4.25
CA SER A 48 -26.18 19.78 4.27
C SER A 48 -26.35 20.34 5.69
N LYS A 49 -26.72 19.50 6.66
CA LYS A 49 -26.88 19.92 8.07
C LYS A 49 -25.59 20.45 8.69
N GLN A 50 -24.43 19.97 8.24
CA GLN A 50 -23.13 20.42 8.75
C GLN A 50 -22.72 21.79 8.21
N GLY A 51 -23.14 22.13 6.99
CA GLY A 51 -22.76 23.40 6.34
C GLY A 51 -23.80 24.51 6.41
N TRP A 52 -25.08 24.17 6.62
CA TRP A 52 -26.19 25.12 6.48
C TRP A 52 -27.28 24.93 7.53
N ASP A 53 -27.41 25.89 8.44
CA ASP A 53 -28.60 25.99 9.29
C ASP A 53 -29.85 26.29 8.44
N LYS A 54 -29.69 27.16 7.44
CA LYS A 54 -30.69 27.54 6.43
C LYS A 54 -30.01 27.79 5.09
N SER A 55 -30.76 27.63 4.01
CA SER A 55 -30.37 28.09 2.68
C SER A 55 -31.62 28.37 1.85
N SER A 56 -31.65 29.53 1.19
CA SER A 56 -32.71 29.84 0.21
C SER A 56 -32.57 29.00 -1.07
N TYR A 57 -31.39 28.43 -1.30
CA TYR A 57 -31.03 27.69 -2.50
C TYR A 57 -30.62 26.25 -2.18
N ALA A 58 -30.94 25.33 -3.07
CA ALA A 58 -30.33 23.99 -3.07
C ALA A 58 -30.01 23.57 -4.50
N VAL A 59 -28.93 22.81 -4.66
CA VAL A 59 -28.58 22.18 -5.93
C VAL A 59 -28.99 20.72 -5.84
N LEU A 60 -29.81 20.24 -6.78
CA LEU A 60 -30.30 18.87 -6.81
C LEU A 60 -29.62 18.12 -7.97
N ALA A 61 -28.89 17.06 -7.64
CA ALA A 61 -28.17 16.21 -8.58
C ALA A 61 -28.64 14.75 -8.49
N THR A 62 -28.35 13.94 -9.52
CA THR A 62 -28.63 12.51 -9.46
C THR A 62 -27.68 11.81 -8.50
N GLY A 63 -28.22 10.89 -7.72
CA GLY A 63 -27.42 9.96 -6.92
C GLY A 63 -27.11 8.65 -7.63
N GLU A 64 -27.63 8.38 -8.82
CA GLU A 64 -27.56 7.05 -9.46
C GLU A 64 -26.36 6.95 -10.43
N ASP A 65 -26.53 7.46 -11.65
CA ASP A 65 -25.53 7.38 -12.72
C ASP A 65 -24.80 8.70 -12.93
N PHE A 66 -23.52 8.57 -13.21
CA PHE A 66 -22.60 9.68 -13.43
C PHE A 66 -22.81 10.35 -14.80
N PRO A 67 -23.16 11.65 -14.88
CA PRO A 67 -22.25 12.58 -15.60
C PRO A 67 -22.30 14.11 -15.31
N ASP A 68 -23.41 14.67 -14.86
CA ASP A 68 -23.70 16.10 -15.11
C ASP A 68 -23.30 17.03 -13.96
N ALA A 69 -23.19 16.51 -12.74
CA ALA A 69 -23.15 17.32 -11.53
C ALA A 69 -21.75 17.59 -10.95
N LEU A 70 -20.66 16.99 -11.45
CA LEU A 70 -19.32 17.27 -10.87
C LEU A 70 -18.89 18.72 -10.98
N CYS A 71 -19.37 19.38 -12.02
CA CYS A 71 -19.11 20.79 -12.25
C CYS A 71 -20.05 21.71 -11.46
N ALA A 72 -20.94 21.17 -10.63
CA ALA A 72 -21.92 21.95 -9.87
C ALA A 72 -21.35 22.56 -8.58
N ALA A 73 -20.22 22.09 -8.05
CA ALA A 73 -19.65 22.60 -6.80
C ALA A 73 -19.37 24.11 -6.81
N PRO A 74 -18.80 24.71 -7.87
CA PRO A 74 -18.64 26.16 -7.95
C PRO A 74 -19.97 26.92 -8.01
N LEU A 75 -20.99 26.38 -8.71
CA LEU A 75 -22.33 26.97 -8.72
C LEU A 75 -22.96 26.92 -7.33
N ALA A 76 -22.89 25.77 -6.65
CA ALA A 76 -23.36 25.59 -5.28
C ALA A 76 -22.69 26.59 -4.33
N ARG A 77 -21.39 26.84 -4.50
CA ARG A 77 -20.64 27.82 -3.71
C ARG A 77 -21.07 29.27 -3.95
N ILE A 78 -21.39 29.66 -5.20
CA ILE A 78 -21.91 31.00 -5.52
C ILE A 78 -23.28 31.22 -4.88
N LEU A 79 -24.13 30.18 -4.91
CA LEU A 79 -25.47 30.21 -4.33
C LEU A 79 -25.49 30.07 -2.80
N ASP A 80 -24.33 29.78 -2.19
CA ASP A 80 -24.21 29.31 -0.81
C ASP A 80 -25.23 28.19 -0.49
N ALA A 81 -25.24 27.16 -1.33
CA ALA A 81 -26.22 26.09 -1.32
C ALA A 81 -25.59 24.71 -1.12
N PRO A 82 -26.26 23.77 -0.42
CA PRO A 82 -25.85 22.37 -0.42
C PRO A 82 -26.12 21.71 -1.78
N ILE A 83 -25.34 20.68 -2.10
CA ILE A 83 -25.67 19.71 -3.15
C ILE A 83 -26.39 18.53 -2.49
N LEU A 84 -27.67 18.39 -2.81
CA LEU A 84 -28.52 17.26 -2.41
C LEU A 84 -28.67 16.30 -3.59
N LEU A 85 -28.97 15.03 -3.27
CA LEU A 85 -29.07 13.97 -4.27
C LEU A 85 -30.50 13.46 -4.38
N THR A 86 -30.89 12.94 -5.54
CA THR A 86 -32.20 12.33 -5.79
C THR A 86 -32.08 11.10 -6.67
N GLY A 87 -33.01 10.15 -6.54
CA GLY A 87 -33.21 9.13 -7.54
C GLY A 87 -33.82 9.72 -8.82
N LYS A 88 -33.79 8.96 -9.92
CA LYS A 88 -34.24 9.45 -11.24
C LYS A 88 -35.70 9.90 -11.26
N ASN A 89 -36.58 9.16 -10.59
CA ASN A 89 -38.03 9.38 -10.67
C ASN A 89 -38.68 9.79 -9.33
N VAL A 90 -37.95 9.65 -8.23
CA VAL A 90 -38.47 9.85 -6.88
C VAL A 90 -37.56 10.82 -6.15
N LEU A 91 -38.15 11.88 -5.60
CA LEU A 91 -37.48 12.73 -4.63
C LEU A 91 -37.47 11.99 -3.31
N GLU A 92 -36.29 11.62 -2.83
CA GLU A 92 -36.17 10.87 -1.59
C GLU A 92 -36.83 11.62 -0.42
N PRO A 93 -37.65 10.96 0.43
CA PRO A 93 -38.38 11.64 1.50
C PRO A 93 -37.46 12.46 2.43
N LYS A 94 -36.26 11.95 2.73
CA LYS A 94 -35.27 12.64 3.55
C LYS A 94 -34.71 13.91 2.90
N VAL A 95 -34.66 13.94 1.57
CA VAL A 95 -34.22 15.11 0.80
C VAL A 95 -35.33 16.15 0.74
N SER A 96 -36.59 15.71 0.59
CA SER A 96 -37.77 16.58 0.74
C SER A 96 -37.82 17.24 2.13
N ASP A 97 -37.61 16.46 3.19
CA ASP A 97 -37.54 16.97 4.57
C ASP A 97 -36.39 17.99 4.74
N GLU A 98 -35.23 17.72 4.14
CA GLU A 98 -34.08 18.62 4.22
C GLU A 98 -34.29 19.93 3.46
N LEU A 99 -34.91 19.89 2.27
CA LEU A 99 -35.31 21.10 1.55
C LEU A 99 -36.25 21.98 2.38
N ALA A 100 -37.20 21.36 3.09
CA ALA A 100 -38.09 22.05 4.01
C ALA A 100 -37.33 22.62 5.22
N ARG A 101 -36.41 21.85 5.83
CA ARG A 101 -35.59 22.28 6.97
C ARG A 101 -34.73 23.50 6.63
N LEU A 102 -34.08 23.49 5.46
CA LEU A 102 -33.28 24.60 4.95
C LEU A 102 -34.12 25.86 4.71
N GLY A 103 -35.43 25.69 4.48
CA GLY A 103 -36.32 26.76 4.06
C GLY A 103 -36.09 27.14 2.60
N ALA A 104 -35.65 26.21 1.76
CA ALA A 104 -35.32 26.44 0.36
C ALA A 104 -36.47 27.09 -0.42
N LYS A 105 -36.13 27.99 -1.33
CA LYS A 105 -37.05 28.75 -2.18
C LYS A 105 -36.84 28.47 -3.65
N ASP A 106 -35.60 28.22 -4.04
CA ASP A 106 -35.22 27.92 -5.41
C ASP A 106 -34.29 26.69 -5.43
N VAL A 107 -34.61 25.69 -6.24
CA VAL A 107 -33.83 24.47 -6.44
C VAL A 107 -33.32 24.42 -7.86
N TYR A 108 -32.00 24.31 -8.01
CA TYR A 108 -31.34 24.11 -9.30
C TYR A 108 -31.18 22.62 -9.58
N ILE A 109 -31.96 22.09 -10.52
CA ILE A 109 -31.90 20.68 -10.93
C ILE A 109 -30.82 20.53 -11.99
N ILE A 110 -29.76 19.80 -11.67
CA ILE A 110 -28.62 19.59 -12.56
C ILE A 110 -28.82 18.32 -13.38
N GLY A 111 -28.83 18.49 -14.70
CA GLY A 111 -28.97 17.41 -15.66
C GLY A 111 -30.35 17.30 -16.29
N GLY A 112 -30.38 16.62 -17.44
CA GLY A 112 -31.56 16.46 -18.27
C GLY A 112 -32.64 15.56 -17.63
N THR A 113 -33.80 15.47 -18.27
CA THR A 113 -34.92 14.62 -17.83
C THR A 113 -34.60 13.13 -17.86
N GLY A 114 -33.57 12.73 -18.61
CA GLY A 114 -33.07 11.36 -18.66
C GLY A 114 -32.40 10.89 -17.37
N VAL A 115 -31.84 11.82 -16.57
CA VAL A 115 -31.16 11.54 -15.29
C VAL A 115 -31.97 11.97 -14.07
N ILE A 116 -32.73 13.07 -14.16
CA ILE A 116 -33.67 13.52 -13.14
C ILE A 116 -34.97 13.90 -13.83
N SER A 117 -36.00 13.07 -13.72
CA SER A 117 -37.26 13.23 -14.44
C SER A 117 -38.03 14.48 -14.04
N ASP A 118 -39.01 14.85 -14.86
CA ASP A 118 -39.92 15.94 -14.50
C ASP A 118 -40.87 15.57 -13.35
N ASP A 119 -40.95 14.30 -12.96
CA ASP A 119 -41.74 13.91 -11.78
C ASP A 119 -41.01 14.28 -10.49
N VAL A 120 -39.67 14.21 -10.45
CA VAL A 120 -38.89 14.75 -9.34
C VAL A 120 -39.06 16.27 -9.26
N LYS A 121 -39.01 16.96 -10.41
CA LYS A 121 -39.25 18.41 -10.50
C LYS A 121 -40.62 18.76 -9.89
N LYS A 122 -41.69 18.08 -10.29
CA LYS A 122 -43.04 18.28 -9.74
C LYS A 122 -43.09 18.01 -8.24
N GLN A 123 -42.41 16.98 -7.74
CA GLN A 123 -42.35 16.67 -6.31
C GLN A 123 -41.70 17.81 -5.51
N VAL A 124 -40.64 18.44 -6.02
CA VAL A 124 -40.04 19.64 -5.41
C VAL A 124 -41.01 20.82 -5.45
N GLU A 125 -41.69 21.06 -6.58
CA GLU A 125 -42.65 22.16 -6.73
C GLU A 125 -43.87 22.04 -5.82
N LEU A 126 -44.32 20.80 -5.52
CA LEU A 126 -45.39 20.52 -4.57
C LEU A 126 -45.04 20.94 -3.13
N LEU A 127 -43.76 21.09 -2.80
CA LEU A 127 -43.29 21.66 -1.53
C LEU A 127 -43.40 23.20 -1.50
N GLY A 128 -43.86 23.83 -2.59
CA GLY A 128 -43.93 25.29 -2.74
C GLY A 128 -42.58 25.92 -3.10
N ILE A 129 -41.65 25.13 -3.64
CA ILE A 129 -40.28 25.54 -3.99
C ILE A 129 -40.19 25.72 -5.51
N LYS A 130 -39.57 26.80 -5.97
CA LYS A 130 -39.34 27.03 -7.40
C LYS A 130 -38.21 26.13 -7.89
N THR A 131 -38.28 25.71 -9.15
CA THR A 131 -37.23 24.90 -9.76
C THR A 131 -36.69 25.54 -11.03
N GLU A 132 -35.37 25.47 -11.22
CA GLU A 132 -34.69 25.81 -12.47
C GLU A 132 -33.85 24.59 -12.89
N ARG A 133 -34.07 24.09 -14.12
CA ARG A 133 -33.25 23.00 -14.65
C ARG A 133 -32.05 23.57 -15.41
N VAL A 134 -30.86 23.10 -15.07
CA VAL A 134 -29.60 23.41 -15.75
C VAL A 134 -29.11 22.14 -16.44
N SER A 135 -29.28 22.08 -17.76
CA SER A 135 -28.98 20.89 -18.55
C SER A 135 -28.69 21.23 -20.01
N GLY A 136 -27.83 20.44 -20.65
CA GLY A 136 -27.64 20.39 -22.09
C GLY A 136 -28.18 19.09 -22.68
N SER A 137 -27.90 18.85 -23.97
CA SER A 137 -28.26 17.58 -24.63
C SER A 137 -27.36 16.40 -24.20
N ASP A 138 -26.18 16.71 -23.67
CA ASP A 138 -25.23 15.76 -23.09
C ASP A 138 -24.48 16.40 -21.92
N ARG A 139 -23.56 15.63 -21.32
CA ARG A 139 -22.74 16.04 -20.18
C ARG A 139 -21.83 17.23 -20.46
N TYR A 140 -21.35 17.34 -21.69
CA TYR A 140 -20.47 18.42 -22.12
C TYR A 140 -21.24 19.73 -22.17
N GLN A 141 -22.42 19.73 -22.79
CA GLN A 141 -23.30 20.87 -22.83
C GLN A 141 -23.88 21.20 -21.45
N THR A 142 -24.23 20.22 -20.61
CA THR A 142 -24.66 20.50 -19.22
C THR A 142 -23.56 21.22 -18.43
N SER A 143 -22.30 20.76 -18.53
CA SER A 143 -21.18 21.43 -17.87
C SER A 143 -20.97 22.86 -18.38
N LEU A 144 -21.21 23.09 -19.66
CA LEU A 144 -21.15 24.43 -20.27
C LEU A 144 -22.27 25.34 -19.77
N GLU A 145 -23.50 24.82 -19.61
CA GLU A 145 -24.62 25.57 -19.04
C GLU A 145 -24.38 25.94 -17.57
N ILE A 146 -23.69 25.09 -16.82
CA ILE A 146 -23.26 25.41 -15.45
C ILE A 146 -22.15 26.47 -15.48
N ALA A 147 -21.15 26.32 -16.34
CA ALA A 147 -20.06 27.28 -16.49
C ALA A 147 -20.54 28.70 -16.83
N LYS A 148 -21.56 28.84 -17.67
CA LYS A 148 -22.17 30.15 -18.01
C LYS A 148 -22.76 30.90 -16.81
N ARG A 149 -23.08 30.20 -15.72
CA ARG A 149 -23.61 30.78 -14.47
C ARG A 149 -22.51 31.22 -13.50
N ILE A 150 -21.25 30.90 -13.80
CA ILE A 150 -20.09 31.24 -12.99
C ILE A 150 -19.38 32.43 -13.66
N GLN A 151 -19.41 33.60 -13.00
CA GLN A 151 -18.83 34.83 -13.54
C GLN A 151 -17.63 35.30 -12.70
N GLY A 152 -16.77 36.11 -13.30
CA GLY A 152 -15.67 36.79 -12.61
C GLY A 152 -14.33 36.04 -12.56
N SER A 153 -14.27 34.80 -13.05
CA SER A 153 -13.00 34.07 -13.16
C SER A 153 -12.25 34.39 -14.45
N THR A 154 -10.91 34.50 -14.36
CA THR A 154 -9.99 34.56 -15.50
C THR A 154 -9.32 33.21 -15.79
N GLU A 155 -9.67 32.17 -15.02
CA GLU A 155 -9.17 30.81 -15.20
C GLU A 155 -10.34 29.82 -15.34
N VAL A 156 -10.12 28.72 -16.04
CA VAL A 156 -11.12 27.66 -16.27
C VAL A 156 -10.53 26.29 -16.01
N VAL A 157 -11.35 25.35 -15.58
CA VAL A 157 -10.99 23.94 -15.45
C VAL A 157 -11.59 23.17 -16.62
N ILE A 158 -10.76 22.37 -17.29
CA ILE A 158 -11.16 21.41 -18.33
C ILE A 158 -10.86 20.01 -17.80
N ALA A 159 -11.89 19.19 -17.61
CA ALA A 159 -11.75 17.83 -17.08
C ALA A 159 -12.41 16.81 -18.02
N THR A 160 -12.05 15.53 -17.91
CA THR A 160 -12.67 14.50 -18.73
C THR A 160 -14.14 14.35 -18.36
N GLY A 161 -15.02 14.23 -19.35
CA GLY A 161 -16.40 13.83 -19.13
C GLY A 161 -16.62 12.32 -19.18
N GLU A 162 -15.59 11.53 -19.51
CA GLU A 162 -15.72 10.08 -19.73
C GLU A 162 -15.68 9.27 -18.42
N ASP A 163 -15.06 9.82 -17.36
CA ASP A 163 -15.02 9.25 -16.01
C ASP A 163 -15.12 10.39 -14.97
N PHE A 164 -15.41 10.05 -13.71
CA PHE A 164 -15.71 11.02 -12.65
C PHE A 164 -14.51 11.53 -11.82
N PRO A 165 -13.43 10.75 -11.54
CA PRO A 165 -12.53 11.11 -10.46
C PRO A 165 -11.76 12.41 -10.66
N ASP A 166 -11.44 12.77 -11.91
CA ASP A 166 -10.68 13.97 -12.26
C ASP A 166 -11.46 15.25 -11.96
N ALA A 167 -12.68 15.35 -12.51
CA ALA A 167 -13.57 16.48 -12.27
C ALA A 167 -14.03 16.57 -10.81
N LEU A 168 -14.18 15.42 -10.13
CA LEU A 168 -14.52 15.36 -8.71
C LEU A 168 -13.36 15.86 -7.83
N SER A 169 -12.12 15.52 -8.17
CA SER A 169 -10.94 15.91 -7.41
C SER A 169 -10.67 17.42 -7.41
N ILE A 170 -10.97 18.10 -8.52
CA ILE A 170 -10.78 19.55 -8.67
C ILE A 170 -11.96 20.37 -8.12
N ALA A 171 -13.13 19.74 -7.90
CA ALA A 171 -14.35 20.42 -7.50
C ALA A 171 -14.21 21.34 -6.25
N PRO A 172 -13.55 20.91 -5.14
CA PRO A 172 -13.38 21.78 -3.98
C PRO A 172 -12.51 23.01 -4.27
N ALA A 173 -11.37 22.82 -4.96
CA ALA A 173 -10.46 23.92 -5.31
C ALA A 173 -11.14 24.90 -6.29
N ALA A 174 -11.83 24.36 -7.30
CA ALA A 174 -12.60 25.14 -8.24
C ALA A 174 -13.70 25.95 -7.54
N ALA A 175 -14.40 25.36 -6.57
CA ALA A 175 -15.42 26.07 -5.82
C ALA A 175 -14.84 27.19 -4.94
N ILE A 176 -13.72 26.93 -4.23
CA ILE A 176 -13.02 27.96 -3.42
C ILE A 176 -12.59 29.15 -4.28
N LYS A 177 -12.03 28.87 -5.47
CA LYS A 177 -11.53 29.88 -6.40
C LYS A 177 -12.58 30.39 -7.39
N THR A 178 -13.82 29.90 -7.30
CA THR A 178 -14.92 30.23 -8.23
C THR A 178 -14.55 29.96 -9.71
N LEU A 179 -13.85 28.86 -9.97
CA LEU A 179 -13.48 28.41 -11.31
C LEU A 179 -14.62 27.60 -11.95
N PRO A 180 -15.05 27.91 -13.18
CA PRO A 180 -15.93 27.03 -13.93
C PRO A 180 -15.22 25.74 -14.30
N ILE A 181 -15.93 24.61 -14.16
CA ILE A 181 -15.48 23.29 -14.61
C ILE A 181 -16.28 22.94 -15.87
N ILE A 182 -15.56 22.70 -16.97
CA ILE A 182 -16.13 22.27 -18.23
C ILE A 182 -15.61 20.88 -18.55
N LEU A 183 -16.51 19.97 -18.91
CA LEU A 183 -16.17 18.61 -19.30
C LEU A 183 -15.79 18.57 -20.78
N THR A 184 -14.85 17.70 -21.14
CA THR A 184 -14.45 17.47 -22.54
C THR A 184 -14.31 15.96 -22.82
N PRO A 185 -14.60 15.52 -24.06
CA PRO A 185 -14.16 14.22 -24.56
C PRO A 185 -12.63 14.13 -24.58
N LYS A 186 -12.13 12.89 -24.68
CA LYS A 186 -10.70 12.57 -24.65
C LYS A 186 -9.86 13.32 -25.69
N ASP A 187 -10.32 13.40 -26.94
CA ASP A 187 -9.47 13.77 -28.07
C ASP A 187 -9.76 15.17 -28.66
N LYS A 188 -10.88 15.80 -28.27
CA LYS A 188 -11.30 17.09 -28.85
C LYS A 188 -12.12 17.89 -27.83
N VAL A 189 -11.84 19.19 -27.74
CA VAL A 189 -12.72 20.18 -27.10
C VAL A 189 -13.92 20.44 -28.02
N PRO A 190 -15.18 20.27 -27.55
CA PRO A 190 -16.36 20.50 -28.38
C PRO A 190 -16.42 21.93 -28.94
N ASP A 191 -17.03 22.09 -30.12
CA ASP A 191 -17.02 23.37 -30.83
C ASP A 191 -17.80 24.45 -30.06
N GLU A 192 -18.88 24.08 -29.35
CA GLU A 192 -19.58 25.03 -28.48
C GLU A 192 -18.72 25.45 -27.28
N THR A 193 -17.91 24.53 -26.74
CA THR A 193 -16.98 24.85 -25.65
C THR A 193 -15.90 25.81 -26.14
N MET A 194 -15.29 25.55 -27.29
CA MET A 194 -14.32 26.47 -27.88
C MET A 194 -14.91 27.84 -28.19
N SER A 195 -16.16 27.88 -28.64
CA SER A 195 -16.90 29.13 -28.89
C SER A 195 -17.14 29.91 -27.59
N TYR A 196 -17.52 29.24 -26.52
CA TYR A 196 -17.67 29.86 -25.20
C TYR A 196 -16.35 30.39 -24.67
N LEU A 197 -15.29 29.58 -24.70
CA LEU A 197 -13.95 29.98 -24.26
C LEU A 197 -13.44 31.22 -25.03
N SER A 198 -13.68 31.27 -26.35
CA SER A 198 -13.24 32.38 -27.21
C SER A 198 -13.95 33.70 -26.94
N ASN A 199 -15.20 33.63 -26.46
CA ASN A 199 -16.00 34.78 -26.05
C ASN A 199 -15.85 35.11 -24.55
N SER A 200 -15.02 34.36 -23.82
CA SER A 200 -14.76 34.55 -22.41
C SER A 200 -13.45 35.31 -22.17
N GLY A 201 -13.26 35.80 -20.94
CA GLY A 201 -12.04 36.49 -20.51
C GLY A 201 -10.94 35.55 -19.96
N PHE A 202 -11.00 34.25 -20.22
CA PHE A 202 -10.07 33.28 -19.65
C PHE A 202 -8.67 33.44 -20.24
N GLY A 203 -7.65 33.54 -19.38
CA GLY A 203 -6.24 33.53 -19.74
C GLY A 203 -5.53 32.21 -19.43
N LYS A 204 -6.14 31.36 -18.60
CA LYS A 204 -5.55 30.09 -18.14
C LYS A 204 -6.57 28.96 -18.09
N ALA A 205 -6.16 27.77 -18.52
CA ALA A 205 -6.93 26.53 -18.42
C ALA A 205 -6.16 25.48 -17.58
N TYR A 206 -6.76 24.96 -16.53
CA TYR A 206 -6.27 23.76 -15.85
C TYR A 206 -6.89 22.53 -16.50
N VAL A 207 -6.08 21.68 -17.11
CA VAL A 207 -6.53 20.45 -17.76
C VAL A 207 -6.33 19.29 -16.80
N VAL A 208 -7.40 18.72 -16.28
CA VAL A 208 -7.36 17.71 -15.21
C VAL A 208 -7.55 16.30 -15.80
N GLY A 209 -6.56 15.46 -15.57
CA GLY A 209 -6.51 14.08 -16.08
C GLY A 209 -5.26 13.81 -16.91
N GLY A 210 -4.78 12.57 -16.87
CA GLY A 210 -3.61 12.12 -17.65
C GLY A 210 -3.86 12.06 -19.16
N THR A 211 -2.81 11.76 -19.94
CA THR A 211 -2.91 11.63 -21.40
C THR A 211 -3.82 10.48 -21.85
N GLY A 212 -4.03 9.48 -20.98
CA GLY A 212 -4.94 8.36 -21.22
C GLY A 212 -6.42 8.76 -21.26
N VAL A 213 -6.80 9.86 -20.59
CA VAL A 213 -8.20 10.34 -20.49
C VAL A 213 -8.43 11.69 -21.16
N ILE A 214 -7.40 12.54 -21.29
CA ILE A 214 -7.41 13.75 -22.12
C ILE A 214 -6.12 13.80 -22.93
N ASN A 215 -6.20 13.64 -24.24
CA ASN A 215 -5.07 13.59 -25.15
C ASN A 215 -4.30 14.93 -25.25
N GLY A 216 -3.08 14.90 -25.79
CA GLY A 216 -2.28 16.10 -26.09
C GLY A 216 -2.94 17.03 -27.10
N SER A 217 -3.80 16.52 -28.00
CA SER A 217 -4.56 17.34 -28.95
C SER A 217 -5.44 18.39 -28.26
N VAL A 218 -6.06 18.05 -27.12
CA VAL A 218 -6.85 18.98 -26.31
C VAL A 218 -5.98 20.11 -25.77
N MET A 219 -4.76 19.79 -25.31
CA MET A 219 -3.79 20.82 -24.87
C MET A 219 -3.43 21.76 -26.02
N THR A 220 -3.21 21.23 -27.22
CA THR A 220 -2.91 22.04 -28.40
C THR A 220 -4.09 22.96 -28.78
N GLN A 221 -5.32 22.47 -28.72
CA GLN A 221 -6.53 23.27 -28.98
C GLN A 221 -6.68 24.40 -27.95
N LEU A 222 -6.25 24.17 -26.71
CA LEU A 222 -6.31 25.13 -25.61
C LEU A 222 -5.07 26.03 -25.51
N ALA A 223 -4.13 26.00 -26.46
CA ALA A 223 -2.85 26.71 -26.37
C ALA A 223 -2.96 28.22 -26.06
N ARG A 224 -4.03 28.88 -26.55
CA ARG A 224 -4.32 30.30 -26.27
C ARG A 224 -4.58 30.58 -24.78
N TYR A 225 -5.00 29.57 -24.03
CA TYR A 225 -5.38 29.66 -22.62
C TYR A 225 -4.29 29.09 -21.71
N ASN A 226 -3.01 29.14 -22.11
CA ASN A 226 -1.86 28.70 -21.29
C ASN A 226 -2.14 27.40 -20.49
N PRO A 227 -2.43 26.28 -21.16
CA PRO A 227 -3.02 25.13 -20.51
C PRO A 227 -2.00 24.42 -19.60
N GLU A 228 -2.38 24.19 -18.34
CA GLU A 228 -1.57 23.48 -17.34
C GLU A 228 -2.24 22.16 -16.99
N ARG A 229 -1.55 21.03 -17.21
CA ARG A 229 -2.10 19.71 -16.92
C ARG A 229 -1.88 19.32 -15.46
N LEU A 230 -2.94 18.92 -14.77
CA LEU A 230 -2.91 18.37 -13.41
C LEU A 230 -3.33 16.90 -13.48
N TRP A 231 -2.43 15.98 -13.09
CA TRP A 231 -2.67 14.54 -13.21
C TRP A 231 -1.74 13.76 -12.28
N GLY A 232 -2.13 12.52 -12.01
CA GLY A 232 -1.32 11.48 -11.38
C GLY A 232 -1.61 10.13 -12.04
N ASN A 233 -0.90 9.10 -11.58
CA ASN A 233 -0.97 7.77 -12.19
C ASN A 233 -2.32 7.08 -12.00
N ASP A 234 -3.02 7.44 -10.94
CA ASP A 234 -4.38 7.02 -10.66
C ASP A 234 -5.22 8.22 -10.15
N ARG A 235 -6.45 7.94 -9.73
CA ARG A 235 -7.37 8.95 -9.22
C ARG A 235 -6.91 9.58 -7.89
N TYR A 236 -6.17 8.86 -7.07
CA TYR A 236 -5.70 9.32 -5.77
C TYR A 236 -4.48 10.22 -5.94
N GLU A 237 -3.54 9.83 -6.79
CA GLU A 237 -2.41 10.69 -7.15
C GLU A 237 -2.87 11.95 -7.91
N THR A 238 -3.86 11.85 -8.81
CA THR A 238 -4.46 13.03 -9.45
C THR A 238 -5.07 13.97 -8.41
N ASN A 239 -5.81 13.42 -7.44
CA ASN A 239 -6.37 14.19 -6.34
C ASN A 239 -5.28 14.92 -5.54
N ILE A 240 -4.19 14.24 -5.18
CA ILE A 240 -3.04 14.84 -4.47
C ILE A 240 -2.34 15.90 -5.30
N ALA A 241 -2.13 15.67 -6.61
CA ALA A 241 -1.51 16.64 -7.51
C ALA A 241 -2.32 17.94 -7.60
N ILE A 242 -3.64 17.83 -7.65
CA ILE A 242 -4.57 18.96 -7.62
C ILE A 242 -4.48 19.70 -6.28
N ILE A 243 -4.53 18.98 -5.15
CA ILE A 243 -4.48 19.62 -3.83
C ILE A 243 -3.15 20.35 -3.65
N ASN A 244 -2.03 19.76 -4.06
CA ASN A 244 -0.72 20.40 -4.06
C ASN A 244 -0.68 21.67 -4.92
N LYS A 245 -1.34 21.66 -6.08
CA LYS A 245 -1.41 22.85 -6.94
C LYS A 245 -2.06 24.04 -6.25
N PHE A 246 -3.10 23.77 -5.46
CA PHE A 246 -3.89 24.77 -4.75
C PHE A 246 -3.62 24.77 -3.24
N ILE A 247 -2.46 24.26 -2.79
CA ILE A 247 -2.16 24.03 -1.37
C ILE A 247 -2.32 25.29 -0.51
N GLY A 248 -1.98 26.46 -1.07
CA GLY A 248 -2.09 27.75 -0.40
C GLY A 248 -3.50 28.35 -0.40
N ASP A 249 -4.43 27.80 -1.17
CA ASP A 249 -5.84 28.17 -1.14
C ASP A 249 -6.63 27.37 -0.08
N PHE A 250 -6.02 26.29 0.46
CA PHE A 250 -6.63 25.44 1.48
C PHE A 250 -6.20 25.81 2.90
N LYS A 251 -7.14 25.65 3.84
CA LYS A 251 -6.89 25.59 5.27
C LYS A 251 -6.87 24.14 5.71
N TRP A 252 -5.93 23.83 6.59
CA TRP A 252 -5.64 22.45 7.03
C TRP A 252 -6.23 22.11 8.40
N ASP A 253 -6.96 23.06 9.02
CA ASP A 253 -7.69 22.87 10.28
C ASP A 253 -8.86 21.87 10.15
N LYS A 254 -9.20 21.48 8.92
CA LYS A 254 -10.21 20.47 8.62
C LYS A 254 -9.94 19.88 7.25
N VAL A 255 -9.94 18.56 7.16
CA VAL A 255 -9.73 17.80 5.92
C VAL A 255 -10.87 16.80 5.74
N TYR A 256 -11.56 16.86 4.61
CA TYR A 256 -12.60 15.89 4.30
C TYR A 256 -11.99 14.70 3.57
N VAL A 257 -12.40 13.48 3.92
CA VAL A 257 -11.99 12.25 3.23
C VAL A 257 -13.24 11.54 2.71
N ALA A 258 -13.26 11.24 1.42
CA ALA A 258 -14.36 10.53 0.76
C ALA A 258 -13.81 9.39 -0.10
N THR A 259 -14.65 8.39 -0.40
CA THR A 259 -14.21 7.29 -1.26
C THR A 259 -13.94 7.82 -2.67
N GLY A 260 -12.85 7.39 -3.30
CA GLY A 260 -12.61 7.60 -4.72
C GLY A 260 -13.20 6.51 -5.61
N SER A 261 -13.79 5.46 -5.03
CA SER A 261 -14.37 4.34 -5.78
C SER A 261 -15.80 4.61 -6.26
N ASP A 262 -16.48 5.61 -5.69
CA ASP A 262 -17.80 6.12 -6.10
C ASP A 262 -17.81 7.65 -5.94
N PHE A 263 -18.81 8.34 -6.48
CA PHE A 263 -18.86 9.82 -6.56
C PHE A 263 -19.82 10.54 -5.59
N PRO A 264 -20.97 9.98 -5.14
CA PRO A 264 -22.02 10.76 -4.46
C PRO A 264 -21.56 11.49 -3.19
N ASP A 265 -20.81 10.79 -2.35
CA ASP A 265 -20.35 11.31 -1.06
C ASP A 265 -19.38 12.48 -1.25
N ALA A 266 -18.36 12.30 -2.10
CA ALA A 266 -17.41 13.35 -2.45
C ALA A 266 -18.07 14.54 -3.18
N LEU A 267 -19.08 14.29 -4.01
CA LEU A 267 -19.82 15.34 -4.71
C LEU A 267 -20.54 16.25 -3.70
N SER A 268 -21.26 15.67 -2.74
CA SER A 268 -21.90 16.46 -1.68
C SER A 268 -20.86 17.21 -0.82
N ALA A 269 -19.75 16.54 -0.47
CA ALA A 269 -18.64 17.14 0.28
C ALA A 269 -18.02 18.34 -0.44
N SER A 270 -17.97 18.33 -1.78
CA SER A 270 -17.38 19.41 -2.58
C SER A 270 -18.13 20.75 -2.47
N ALA A 271 -19.40 20.74 -2.05
CA ALA A 271 -20.14 21.95 -1.70
C ALA A 271 -19.85 22.44 -0.27
N LEU A 272 -19.62 21.51 0.67
CA LEU A 272 -19.34 21.81 2.07
C LEU A 272 -17.91 22.33 2.26
N ALA A 273 -16.93 21.69 1.62
CA ALA A 273 -15.51 21.94 1.82
C ALA A 273 -15.08 23.42 1.60
N PRO A 274 -15.62 24.14 0.60
CA PRO A 274 -15.34 25.56 0.42
C PRO A 274 -15.81 26.48 1.56
N LYS A 275 -16.75 26.06 2.42
CA LYS A 275 -17.18 26.90 3.57
C LYS A 275 -16.07 27.08 4.60
N THR A 276 -15.20 26.07 4.74
CA THR A 276 -14.03 26.10 5.62
C THR A 276 -12.71 26.25 4.86
N ALA A 277 -12.78 26.42 3.52
CA ALA A 277 -11.62 26.34 2.63
C ALA A 277 -10.83 25.05 2.81
N SER A 278 -11.50 23.93 3.06
CA SER A 278 -10.88 22.62 3.31
C SER A 278 -10.69 21.83 2.02
N PRO A 279 -9.67 20.95 1.94
CA PRO A 279 -9.55 20.00 0.85
C PRO A 279 -10.53 18.81 1.03
N VAL A 280 -10.85 18.14 -0.08
CA VAL A 280 -11.48 16.80 -0.08
C VAL A 280 -10.47 15.82 -0.67
N LEU A 281 -9.98 14.91 0.15
CA LEU A 281 -9.12 13.82 -0.29
C LEU A 281 -9.94 12.60 -0.69
N LEU A 282 -9.49 11.95 -1.75
CA LEU A 282 -10.04 10.67 -2.19
C LEU A 282 -9.18 9.53 -1.67
N THR A 283 -9.84 8.46 -1.19
CA THR A 283 -9.20 7.22 -0.75
C THR A 283 -9.93 6.01 -1.30
N ASP A 284 -9.23 4.89 -1.51
CA ASP A 284 -9.88 3.58 -1.60
C ASP A 284 -10.05 2.95 -0.20
N ARG A 285 -10.50 1.70 -0.18
CA ARG A 285 -10.63 0.89 1.03
C ARG A 285 -9.29 0.50 1.65
N ASN A 286 -8.22 0.41 0.88
CA ASN A 286 -6.89 -0.01 1.34
C ASN A 286 -5.84 0.96 0.79
N PRO A 287 -5.77 2.17 1.38
CA PRO A 287 -5.02 3.27 0.78
C PRO A 287 -3.56 2.93 0.65
N GLY A 288 -3.03 3.15 -0.55
CA GLY A 288 -1.59 3.16 -0.78
C GLY A 288 -0.89 4.21 0.09
N SER A 289 0.41 4.04 0.25
CA SER A 289 1.22 4.95 1.07
C SER A 289 1.16 6.40 0.62
N GLY A 290 0.93 6.69 -0.67
CA GLY A 290 0.82 8.06 -1.19
C GLY A 290 -0.29 8.89 -0.51
N THR A 291 -1.51 8.35 -0.42
CA THR A 291 -2.64 9.06 0.23
C THR A 291 -2.45 9.17 1.73
N ARG A 292 -1.97 8.09 2.38
CA ARG A 292 -1.63 8.09 3.81
C ARG A 292 -0.57 9.15 4.13
N ASP A 293 0.56 9.09 3.46
CA ASP A 293 1.70 9.98 3.69
C ASP A 293 1.31 11.44 3.40
N PHE A 294 0.45 11.68 2.40
CA PHE A 294 -0.06 13.02 2.13
C PHE A 294 -0.96 13.54 3.27
N ILE A 295 -1.87 12.73 3.80
CA ILE A 295 -2.70 13.13 4.96
C ILE A 295 -1.81 13.45 6.15
N LEU A 296 -0.92 12.52 6.55
CA LEU A 296 -0.07 12.64 7.73
C LEU A 296 0.86 13.87 7.67
N ASN A 297 1.34 14.23 6.48
CA ASN A 297 2.19 15.40 6.29
C ASN A 297 1.43 16.72 6.20
N SER A 298 0.12 16.69 5.94
CA SER A 298 -0.66 17.90 5.65
C SER A 298 -1.57 18.34 6.79
N ILE A 299 -1.97 17.44 7.69
CA ILE A 299 -2.85 17.79 8.82
C ILE A 299 -2.05 18.14 10.08
N PRO A 300 -2.48 19.15 10.86
CA PRO A 300 -1.87 19.45 12.14
C PRO A 300 -2.32 18.50 13.25
N ASN A 301 -3.54 17.92 13.16
CA ASN A 301 -4.08 16.96 14.11
C ASN A 301 -4.96 15.90 13.41
N GLU A 302 -4.91 14.65 13.88
CA GLU A 302 -5.78 13.55 13.39
C GLU A 302 -7.29 13.85 13.53
N ASN A 303 -7.67 14.63 14.55
CA ASN A 303 -9.06 15.02 14.80
C ASN A 303 -9.62 16.00 13.75
N ASP A 304 -8.75 16.57 12.92
CA ASP A 304 -9.14 17.49 11.84
C ASP A 304 -9.66 16.73 10.61
N VAL A 305 -9.53 15.40 10.58
CA VAL A 305 -10.03 14.56 9.50
C VAL A 305 -11.51 14.23 9.70
N VAL A 306 -12.33 14.55 8.70
CA VAL A 306 -13.76 14.31 8.67
C VAL A 306 -14.11 13.37 7.53
N VAL A 307 -14.60 12.18 7.86
CA VAL A 307 -15.00 11.18 6.86
C VAL A 307 -16.38 11.51 6.31
N ILE A 308 -16.52 11.50 4.99
CA ILE A 308 -17.81 11.62 4.30
C ILE A 308 -18.18 10.25 3.73
N GLY A 309 -19.32 9.72 4.17
CA GLY A 309 -19.80 8.40 3.80
C GLY A 309 -19.75 7.38 4.95
N GLY A 310 -20.55 6.32 4.82
CA GLY A 310 -20.68 5.28 5.83
C GLY A 310 -19.47 4.33 5.93
N GLU A 311 -19.47 3.45 6.94
CA GLU A 311 -18.39 2.47 7.13
C GLU A 311 -18.25 1.45 5.98
N GLY A 312 -19.32 1.24 5.21
CA GLY A 312 -19.30 0.34 4.04
C GLY A 312 -18.44 0.85 2.87
N VAL A 313 -18.15 2.16 2.81
CA VAL A 313 -17.29 2.76 1.78
C VAL A 313 -15.93 3.18 2.31
N ILE A 314 -15.88 3.72 3.54
CA ILE A 314 -14.63 4.00 4.26
C ILE A 314 -14.75 3.38 5.65
N SER A 315 -14.17 2.20 5.82
CA SER A 315 -14.21 1.46 7.08
C SER A 315 -13.36 2.13 8.15
N LYS A 316 -13.55 1.73 9.41
CA LYS A 316 -12.61 2.10 10.48
C LYS A 316 -11.18 1.66 10.16
N VAL A 317 -10.98 0.47 9.60
CA VAL A 317 -9.65 -0.03 9.18
C VAL A 317 -9.00 0.90 8.17
N THR A 318 -9.77 1.36 7.17
CA THR A 318 -9.29 2.33 6.17
C THR A 318 -8.83 3.63 6.84
N MET A 319 -9.60 4.14 7.81
CA MET A 319 -9.22 5.34 8.55
C MET A 319 -8.00 5.15 9.43
N ASP A 320 -7.90 3.99 10.08
CA ASP A 320 -6.75 3.65 10.91
C ASP A 320 -5.47 3.56 10.07
N ILE A 321 -5.56 3.03 8.84
CA ILE A 321 -4.44 3.05 7.86
C ILE A 321 -4.09 4.50 7.47
N LEU A 322 -5.07 5.34 7.13
CA LEU A 322 -4.84 6.71 6.68
C LEU A 322 -4.24 7.62 7.75
N LEU A 323 -4.67 7.45 8.99
CA LEU A 323 -4.27 8.27 10.12
C LEU A 323 -3.10 7.69 10.91
N ASP A 324 -2.60 6.52 10.50
CA ASP A 324 -1.59 5.78 11.26
C ASP A 324 -2.02 5.50 12.73
N VAL A 325 -3.33 5.40 12.94
CA VAL A 325 -3.90 5.03 14.22
C VAL A 325 -3.71 3.53 14.33
N SER A 326 -2.76 3.12 15.17
CA SER A 326 -2.49 1.71 15.42
C SER A 326 -3.79 1.00 15.78
N GLN A 327 -4.22 0.05 14.96
CA GLN A 327 -5.23 -0.91 15.38
C GLN A 327 -4.67 -1.69 16.55
N ASP A 328 -5.37 -1.64 17.68
CA ASP A 328 -5.12 -2.46 18.86
C ASP A 328 -5.48 -3.92 18.55
N THR A 329 -4.82 -4.51 17.55
CA THR A 329 -4.78 -5.95 17.34
C THR A 329 -3.52 -6.44 18.02
N ALA A 330 -3.66 -7.31 19.02
CA ALA A 330 -2.55 -7.93 19.76
C ALA A 330 -1.54 -8.71 18.88
N GLN A 331 -1.73 -8.74 17.56
CA GLN A 331 -0.81 -9.31 16.57
C GLN A 331 -0.26 -8.20 15.66
N GLU A 332 1.08 -8.11 15.56
CA GLU A 332 1.81 -7.11 14.78
C GLU A 332 1.66 -7.30 13.25
N HIS A 333 1.29 -8.51 12.82
CA HIS A 333 1.08 -8.89 11.44
C HIS A 333 -0.06 -9.91 11.30
N ILE A 334 -0.60 -10.04 10.08
CA ILE A 334 -1.56 -11.07 9.67
C ILE A 334 -0.91 -11.99 8.65
N LEU A 335 -1.29 -13.27 8.71
CA LEU A 335 -0.94 -14.27 7.72
C LEU A 335 -2.05 -14.40 6.68
N ILE A 336 -1.67 -14.47 5.41
CA ILE A 336 -2.58 -14.52 4.27
C ILE A 336 -2.51 -15.92 3.65
N ASP A 337 -3.67 -16.55 3.46
CA ASP A 337 -3.82 -17.83 2.76
C ASP A 337 -2.86 -18.94 3.23
N GLU A 338 -2.69 -19.08 4.56
CA GLU A 338 -1.79 -20.08 5.15
C GLU A 338 -2.12 -21.50 4.64
N GLY A 339 -1.13 -22.15 4.05
CA GLY A 339 -1.22 -23.50 3.50
C GLY A 339 -0.20 -24.45 4.13
N SER A 340 -0.45 -25.76 3.99
CA SER A 340 0.53 -26.81 4.31
C SER A 340 1.29 -27.23 3.05
N PHE A 341 2.60 -27.38 3.17
CA PHE A 341 3.49 -27.71 2.08
C PHE A 341 4.48 -28.79 2.50
N GLU A 342 4.90 -29.61 1.55
CA GLU A 342 6.00 -30.55 1.69
C GLU A 342 7.09 -30.19 0.69
N TYR A 343 8.29 -29.93 1.19
CA TYR A 343 9.50 -29.86 0.39
C TYR A 343 10.28 -31.15 0.62
N GLY A 344 10.69 -31.81 -0.46
CA GLY A 344 11.46 -33.03 -0.37
C GLY A 344 12.49 -33.14 -1.47
N GLY A 345 13.41 -34.08 -1.33
CA GLY A 345 14.47 -34.30 -2.30
C GLY A 345 15.23 -35.59 -2.03
N VAL A 346 15.94 -36.08 -3.05
CA VAL A 346 16.82 -37.24 -2.91
C VAL A 346 18.25 -36.77 -3.10
N VAL A 347 19.11 -37.09 -2.14
CA VAL A 347 20.56 -36.95 -2.27
C VAL A 347 21.15 -38.34 -2.48
N THR A 348 21.66 -38.61 -3.68
CA THR A 348 22.31 -39.86 -4.04
C THR A 348 23.82 -39.72 -3.90
N LEU A 349 24.42 -40.51 -3.03
CA LEU A 349 25.87 -40.70 -2.93
C LEU A 349 26.27 -41.91 -3.78
N SER A 350 27.19 -41.73 -4.74
CA SER A 350 27.71 -42.83 -5.56
C SER A 350 29.23 -42.96 -5.49
N ASN A 351 29.72 -44.19 -5.57
CA ASN A 351 31.13 -44.50 -5.82
C ASN A 351 31.26 -45.00 -7.26
N ASP A 352 31.79 -44.17 -8.13
CA ASP A 352 31.91 -44.46 -9.55
C ASP A 352 33.17 -45.26 -9.90
N SER A 353 34.01 -45.58 -8.91
CA SER A 353 35.15 -46.49 -9.09
C SER A 353 34.70 -47.96 -9.08
N ASN A 354 35.65 -48.87 -9.35
CA ASN A 354 35.44 -50.31 -9.20
C ASN A 354 35.87 -50.83 -7.81
N PHE A 355 36.36 -49.97 -6.92
CA PHE A 355 36.94 -50.37 -5.64
C PHE A 355 36.15 -49.78 -4.47
N ALA A 356 36.16 -50.44 -3.32
CA ALA A 356 35.52 -49.92 -2.12
C ALA A 356 36.31 -48.74 -1.54
N ILE A 357 35.60 -47.72 -1.08
CA ILE A 357 36.15 -46.57 -0.37
C ILE A 357 35.75 -46.70 1.09
N SER A 358 36.71 -46.56 2.02
CA SER A 358 36.49 -46.75 3.46
C SER A 358 36.42 -45.41 4.20
N ASP A 359 35.80 -45.42 5.39
CA ASP A 359 35.73 -44.29 6.33
C ASP A 359 35.20 -42.99 5.71
N ILE A 360 33.99 -43.05 5.16
CA ILE A 360 33.35 -41.90 4.51
C ILE A 360 32.50 -41.17 5.54
N THR A 361 32.82 -39.91 5.78
CA THR A 361 31.89 -38.97 6.41
C THR A 361 31.32 -38.07 5.33
N PHE A 362 29.99 -37.95 5.30
CA PHE A 362 29.25 -37.18 4.32
C PHE A 362 28.28 -36.25 5.05
N GLU A 363 28.28 -34.96 4.70
CA GLU A 363 27.43 -33.96 5.34
C GLU A 363 26.43 -33.36 4.33
N ILE A 364 25.16 -33.33 4.70
CA ILE A 364 24.09 -32.61 3.99
C ILE A 364 23.73 -31.40 4.84
N ASP A 365 23.94 -30.19 4.31
CA ASP A 365 23.43 -28.99 4.96
C ASP A 365 21.92 -28.89 4.78
N LEU A 366 21.19 -28.80 5.90
CA LEU A 366 19.73 -28.69 5.92
C LEU A 366 19.30 -27.25 6.24
N GLY A 367 20.26 -26.36 6.52
CA GLY A 367 20.07 -24.95 6.82
C GLY A 367 19.30 -24.65 8.10
N THR A 368 18.95 -23.37 8.27
CA THR A 368 18.05 -22.87 9.31
C THR A 368 16.78 -22.32 8.66
N LEU A 369 15.61 -22.78 9.09
CA LEU A 369 14.30 -22.20 8.70
C LEU A 369 13.54 -21.61 9.89
N ASN A 370 14.20 -21.50 11.05
CA ASN A 370 13.61 -20.96 12.25
C ASN A 370 13.85 -19.45 12.27
N SER A 371 12.80 -18.65 12.11
CA SER A 371 12.71 -17.17 12.33
C SER A 371 11.99 -16.39 11.22
N SER A 372 11.14 -17.04 10.41
CA SER A 372 10.20 -16.31 9.54
C SER A 372 8.86 -16.13 10.24
N PRO A 373 8.22 -14.95 10.14
CA PRO A 373 6.86 -14.77 10.63
C PRO A 373 5.82 -15.48 9.75
N TYR A 374 6.15 -15.85 8.51
CA TYR A 374 5.20 -16.39 7.53
C TYR A 374 5.48 -17.83 7.08
N GLN A 375 6.62 -18.41 7.48
CA GLN A 375 6.94 -19.82 7.24
C GLN A 375 7.35 -20.52 8.54
N ARG A 376 6.75 -21.67 8.83
CA ARG A 376 7.03 -22.48 10.03
C ARG A 376 7.25 -23.94 9.66
N GLU A 377 8.41 -24.49 10.04
CA GLU A 377 8.70 -25.93 9.93
C GLU A 377 7.87 -26.72 10.94
N GLU A 378 7.05 -27.64 10.45
CA GLU A 378 6.28 -28.58 11.27
C GLU A 378 7.07 -29.86 11.53
N SER A 379 7.77 -30.37 10.52
CA SER A 379 8.61 -31.56 10.65
C SER A 379 9.73 -31.59 9.62
N MET A 380 10.84 -32.23 9.98
CA MET A 380 11.93 -32.58 9.07
C MET A 380 12.33 -34.03 9.34
N GLU A 381 12.48 -34.80 8.26
CA GLU A 381 13.01 -36.15 8.28
C GLU A 381 14.10 -36.28 7.21
N VAL A 382 15.16 -37.02 7.56
CA VAL A 382 16.14 -37.52 6.60
C VAL A 382 16.22 -39.03 6.75
N THR A 383 15.77 -39.76 5.75
CA THR A 383 15.75 -41.23 5.75
C THR A 383 16.93 -41.75 4.93
N GLY A 384 17.75 -42.60 5.53
CA GLY A 384 18.92 -43.21 4.87
C GLY A 384 19.81 -43.96 5.86
N LYS A 385 20.87 -44.59 5.36
CA LYS A 385 21.77 -45.41 6.19
C LYS A 385 22.67 -44.52 7.05
N ASN A 386 22.73 -44.80 8.36
CA ASN A 386 23.66 -44.16 9.31
C ASN A 386 23.57 -42.62 9.37
N VAL A 387 22.36 -42.07 9.24
CA VAL A 387 22.11 -40.62 9.33
C VAL A 387 22.08 -40.18 10.80
N GLN A 388 22.78 -39.09 11.11
CA GLN A 388 22.68 -38.37 12.37
C GLN A 388 22.42 -36.90 12.11
N ILE A 389 21.35 -36.35 12.68
CA ILE A 389 21.09 -34.91 12.59
C ILE A 389 21.85 -34.19 13.70
N VAL A 390 22.64 -33.19 13.33
CA VAL A 390 23.33 -32.29 14.24
C VAL A 390 22.78 -30.87 14.07
N THR A 391 22.73 -30.11 15.16
CA THR A 391 22.30 -28.71 15.15
C THR A 391 23.39 -27.86 15.77
N ASP A 392 23.78 -26.79 15.11
CA ASP A 392 24.78 -25.86 15.64
C ASP A 392 24.17 -24.86 16.62
N SER A 393 25.02 -24.00 17.18
CA SER A 393 24.62 -22.97 18.15
C SER A 393 23.69 -21.89 17.57
N TYR A 394 23.56 -21.81 16.24
CA TYR A 394 22.70 -20.86 15.53
C TYR A 394 21.37 -21.49 15.07
N GLY A 395 21.17 -22.78 15.35
CA GLY A 395 19.99 -23.52 14.94
C GLY A 395 20.07 -24.15 13.56
N SER A 396 21.20 -24.02 12.85
CA SER A 396 21.41 -24.65 11.55
C SER A 396 21.55 -26.15 11.73
N LYS A 397 20.77 -26.90 10.95
CA LYS A 397 20.74 -28.37 10.99
C LYS A 397 21.60 -28.94 9.87
N LYS A 398 22.29 -30.05 10.16
CA LYS A 398 23.02 -30.85 9.17
C LYS A 398 22.75 -32.32 9.37
N ALA A 399 22.64 -33.08 8.27
CA ALA A 399 22.68 -34.54 8.32
C ALA A 399 24.14 -34.99 8.17
N VAL A 400 24.68 -35.64 9.19
CA VAL A 400 26.00 -36.28 9.17
C VAL A 400 25.80 -37.76 8.95
N ILE A 401 26.33 -38.26 7.84
CA ILE A 401 26.30 -39.67 7.44
C ILE A 401 27.70 -40.23 7.65
N LYS A 402 27.82 -41.30 8.44
CA LYS A 402 29.09 -42.01 8.63
C LYS A 402 29.00 -43.43 8.11
N LEU A 403 29.84 -43.75 7.13
CA LEU A 403 29.89 -45.07 6.48
C LEU A 403 31.27 -45.69 6.69
N ASN A 404 31.30 -46.94 7.17
CA ASN A 404 32.54 -47.69 7.25
C ASN A 404 33.13 -47.99 5.86
N SER A 405 32.26 -48.25 4.88
CA SER A 405 32.63 -48.43 3.48
C SER A 405 31.50 -48.06 2.51
N LEU A 406 31.87 -47.70 1.29
CA LEU A 406 31.00 -47.57 0.12
C LEU A 406 31.62 -48.39 -1.03
N ASP A 407 30.94 -49.45 -1.43
CA ASP A 407 31.46 -50.41 -2.41
C ASP A 407 31.58 -49.79 -3.81
N GLY A 408 32.46 -50.35 -4.65
CA GLY A 408 32.60 -49.91 -6.04
C GLY A 408 31.27 -50.02 -6.79
N LYS A 409 30.90 -48.98 -7.54
CA LYS A 409 29.61 -48.83 -8.24
C LYS A 409 28.37 -48.75 -7.35
N GLN A 410 28.52 -48.68 -6.02
CA GLN A 410 27.40 -48.55 -5.11
C GLN A 410 26.78 -47.16 -5.17
N LYS A 411 25.47 -47.10 -5.01
CA LYS A 411 24.69 -45.87 -4.80
C LYS A 411 23.89 -45.99 -3.51
N LEU A 412 23.83 -44.91 -2.75
CA LEU A 412 23.02 -44.78 -1.54
C LEU A 412 22.18 -43.51 -1.64
N ASP A 413 20.87 -43.67 -1.50
CA ASP A 413 19.92 -42.57 -1.54
C ASP A 413 19.55 -42.13 -0.12
N TYR A 414 19.51 -40.83 0.08
CA TYR A 414 19.07 -40.17 1.30
C TYR A 414 17.86 -39.30 0.95
N GLN A 415 16.69 -39.70 1.43
CA GLN A 415 15.45 -38.96 1.23
C GLN A 415 15.35 -37.86 2.28
N ILE A 416 15.16 -36.63 1.83
CA ILE A 416 14.86 -35.48 2.68
C ILE A 416 13.38 -35.19 2.51
N THR A 417 12.67 -35.02 3.63
CA THR A 417 11.27 -34.60 3.63
C THR A 417 11.06 -33.57 4.73
N ARG A 418 10.54 -32.41 4.36
CA ARG A 418 10.27 -31.31 5.28
C ARG A 418 8.84 -30.84 5.06
N ARG A 419 8.10 -30.60 6.13
CA ARG A 419 6.73 -30.10 6.10
C ARG A 419 6.67 -28.74 6.77
N PHE A 420 5.92 -27.84 6.17
CA PHE A 420 5.82 -26.46 6.63
C PHE A 420 4.40 -25.94 6.53
N LYS A 421 4.09 -24.98 7.39
CA LYS A 421 3.10 -23.95 7.09
C LYS A 421 3.78 -22.81 6.36
N ASN A 422 3.18 -22.34 5.27
CA ASN A 422 3.60 -21.13 4.57
C ASN A 422 2.41 -20.23 4.29
N ALA A 423 2.61 -18.93 4.38
CA ALA A 423 1.58 -17.92 4.19
C ALA A 423 2.16 -16.70 3.46
N GLY A 424 1.28 -15.89 2.87
CA GLY A 424 1.59 -14.48 2.68
C GLY A 424 1.61 -13.76 4.04
N ILE A 425 2.11 -12.53 4.07
CA ILE A 425 2.19 -11.73 5.29
C ILE A 425 1.93 -10.27 5.01
N LYS A 426 1.16 -9.64 5.90
CA LYS A 426 0.94 -8.20 5.91
C LYS A 426 1.08 -7.68 7.34
N TYR A 427 1.85 -6.62 7.53
CA TYR A 427 2.01 -6.00 8.85
C TYR A 427 0.86 -5.02 9.11
N ASN A 428 0.24 -5.14 10.27
CA ASN A 428 -0.78 -4.21 10.75
C ASN A 428 -0.16 -3.10 11.62
N ALA A 429 0.98 -3.40 12.24
CA ALA A 429 1.73 -2.43 13.02
C ALA A 429 2.40 -1.39 12.12
N ASP A 430 2.48 -0.14 12.61
CA ASP A 430 3.28 0.88 11.96
C ASP A 430 4.77 0.59 12.19
N LEU A 431 5.39 -0.03 11.19
CA LEU A 431 6.79 -0.38 11.22
C LEU A 431 7.70 0.86 11.36
N SER A 432 7.19 2.06 11.03
CA SER A 432 7.90 3.31 11.23
C SER A 432 8.07 3.70 12.71
N LYS A 433 7.33 3.10 13.65
CA LYS A 433 7.52 3.33 15.10
C LYS A 433 8.71 2.59 15.70
N THR A 434 9.44 1.82 14.90
CA THR A 434 10.66 1.15 15.35
C THR A 434 11.69 2.12 15.93
N ALA A 435 12.25 1.78 17.10
CA ALA A 435 13.26 2.60 17.76
C ALA A 435 14.67 2.38 17.17
N GLY A 436 14.86 1.36 16.34
CA GLY A 436 16.17 1.01 15.77
C GLY A 436 17.24 0.67 16.82
N ASN A 437 16.83 0.28 18.03
CA ASN A 437 17.74 -0.12 19.09
C ASN A 437 18.05 -1.62 19.02
N TYR A 438 19.22 -1.95 18.46
CA TYR A 438 19.65 -3.33 18.29
C TYR A 438 20.47 -3.92 19.45
N SER A 439 20.58 -3.23 20.59
CA SER A 439 21.45 -3.67 21.71
C SER A 439 21.10 -5.05 22.29
N GLY A 440 19.85 -5.52 22.14
CA GLY A 440 19.40 -6.84 22.54
C GLY A 440 19.40 -7.91 21.43
N PHE A 441 19.82 -7.56 20.21
CA PHE A 441 19.78 -8.49 19.08
C PHE A 441 21.06 -9.31 19.00
N GLU A 442 20.99 -10.59 19.41
CA GLU A 442 22.15 -11.51 19.45
C GLU A 442 22.86 -11.66 18.09
N GLY A 443 22.11 -11.52 16.98
CA GLY A 443 22.65 -11.65 15.62
C GLY A 443 23.26 -10.39 15.03
N TYR A 444 23.32 -9.25 15.75
CA TYR A 444 23.64 -7.95 15.17
C TYR A 444 24.94 -7.96 14.37
N ALA A 445 26.05 -8.41 14.97
CA ALA A 445 27.36 -8.43 14.30
C ALA A 445 27.37 -9.25 13.01
N LYS A 446 26.69 -10.41 12.99
CA LYS A 446 26.56 -11.26 11.79
C LYS A 446 25.79 -10.53 10.71
N TYR A 447 24.62 -10.00 11.07
CA TYR A 447 23.68 -9.43 10.10
C TYR A 447 23.98 -7.98 9.71
N THR A 448 25.07 -7.39 10.20
CA THR A 448 25.62 -6.12 9.72
C THR A 448 27.00 -6.26 9.07
N ALA A 449 27.63 -7.44 9.12
CA ALA A 449 28.96 -7.65 8.55
C ALA A 449 28.95 -7.66 7.02
N SER A 450 30.09 -7.29 6.44
CA SER A 450 30.39 -7.50 5.02
C SER A 450 30.77 -8.96 4.79
N GLU A 451 30.35 -9.53 3.67
CA GLU A 451 30.68 -10.90 3.25
C GLU A 451 30.71 -11.00 1.73
N ASP A 452 31.03 -12.19 1.20
CA ASP A 452 31.04 -12.44 -0.25
C ASP A 452 29.70 -12.01 -0.86
N LYS A 453 29.76 -11.24 -1.95
CA LYS A 453 28.64 -10.60 -2.65
C LYS A 453 27.81 -9.58 -1.88
N ILE A 454 27.98 -9.45 -0.56
CA ILE A 454 27.33 -8.43 0.28
C ILE A 454 28.41 -7.48 0.80
N GLU A 455 28.99 -6.67 -0.10
CA GLU A 455 30.14 -5.81 0.19
C GLU A 455 29.76 -4.54 1.00
N SER A 456 29.14 -4.70 2.17
CA SER A 456 28.57 -3.61 2.98
C SER A 456 29.59 -2.62 3.54
N ASP A 457 30.87 -2.99 3.58
CA ASP A 457 32.00 -2.13 3.95
C ASP A 457 32.54 -1.31 2.77
N ASN A 458 32.07 -1.55 1.55
CA ASN A 458 32.48 -0.83 0.37
C ASN A 458 32.05 0.64 0.43
N ALA A 459 32.99 1.55 0.16
CA ALA A 459 32.75 2.99 0.24
C ALA A 459 31.66 3.50 -0.73
N ALA A 460 31.53 2.90 -1.93
CA ALA A 460 30.52 3.31 -2.90
C ALA A 460 29.11 2.90 -2.47
N ILE A 461 28.95 1.68 -1.95
CA ILE A 461 27.68 1.18 -1.37
C ILE A 461 27.28 2.05 -0.20
N LYS A 462 28.19 2.26 0.78
CA LYS A 462 27.92 3.08 1.95
C LYS A 462 27.57 4.53 1.59
N LYS A 463 28.29 5.12 0.64
CA LYS A 463 27.99 6.48 0.15
C LYS A 463 26.59 6.54 -0.45
N LYS A 464 26.22 5.58 -1.32
CA LYS A 464 24.90 5.57 -1.94
C LYS A 464 23.79 5.34 -0.92
N ALA A 465 23.99 4.45 0.05
CA ALA A 465 23.05 4.21 1.13
C ALA A 465 22.83 5.48 1.98
N LEU A 466 23.90 6.21 2.33
CA LEU A 466 23.79 7.50 3.03
C LEU A 466 23.05 8.57 2.22
N GLU A 467 23.28 8.64 0.91
CA GLU A 467 22.54 9.55 0.01
C GLU A 467 21.04 9.26 0.00
N LEU A 468 20.66 7.97 0.00
CA LEU A 468 19.26 7.54 0.01
C LEU A 468 18.61 7.70 1.40
N ALA A 469 19.39 7.55 2.47
CA ALA A 469 18.93 7.80 3.83
C ALA A 469 18.63 9.29 4.08
N LYS A 470 19.32 10.23 3.41
CA LYS A 470 19.08 11.68 3.54
C LYS A 470 19.10 12.20 4.98
N GLY A 471 19.88 11.56 5.86
CA GLY A 471 19.96 11.90 7.29
C GLY A 471 18.84 11.31 8.16
N GLU A 472 17.93 10.52 7.58
CA GLU A 472 16.98 9.69 8.31
C GLU A 472 17.70 8.72 9.25
N LYS A 473 17.09 8.44 10.40
CA LYS A 473 17.58 7.50 11.42
C LYS A 473 16.66 6.30 11.59
N ASN A 474 15.43 6.39 11.13
CA ASN A 474 14.46 5.32 11.21
C ASN A 474 14.82 4.17 10.24
N PRO A 475 15.12 2.95 10.74
CA PRO A 475 15.57 1.86 9.90
C PRO A 475 14.52 1.38 8.89
N TYR A 476 13.22 1.48 9.21
CA TYR A 476 12.15 1.14 8.27
C TYR A 476 12.09 2.12 7.09
N ILE A 477 12.16 3.43 7.36
CA ILE A 477 12.16 4.46 6.30
C ILE A 477 13.42 4.37 5.44
N ILE A 478 14.59 4.13 6.06
CA ILE A 478 15.84 3.90 5.34
C ILE A 478 15.70 2.67 4.42
N ALA A 479 15.15 1.57 4.93
CA ALA A 479 14.91 0.38 4.14
C ALA A 479 13.96 0.62 2.98
N ARG A 480 12.89 1.38 3.19
CA ARG A 480 11.96 1.74 2.11
C ARG A 480 12.63 2.53 1.00
N ASN A 481 13.46 3.53 1.33
CA ASN A 481 14.17 4.36 0.34
C ASN A 481 15.19 3.55 -0.46
N ILE A 482 15.90 2.64 0.21
CA ILE A 482 16.86 1.74 -0.44
C ILE A 482 16.13 0.74 -1.34
N PHE A 483 15.00 0.19 -0.87
CA PHE A 483 14.15 -0.72 -1.65
C PHE A 483 13.71 -0.08 -2.95
N GLU A 484 13.14 1.13 -2.87
CA GLU A 484 12.72 1.89 -4.05
C GLU A 484 13.87 2.08 -5.05
N PHE A 485 15.06 2.46 -4.56
CA PHE A 485 16.21 2.61 -5.43
C PHE A 485 16.58 1.32 -6.15
N VAL A 486 16.76 0.22 -5.41
CA VAL A 486 17.13 -1.09 -5.99
C VAL A 486 16.06 -1.56 -6.97
N ASN A 487 14.79 -1.50 -6.56
CA ASN A 487 13.66 -1.96 -7.34
C ASN A 487 13.44 -1.14 -8.63
N THR A 488 13.86 0.13 -8.68
CA THR A 488 13.65 1.00 -9.84
C THR A 488 14.88 1.26 -10.70
N ASN A 489 16.10 0.92 -10.23
CA ASN A 489 17.35 1.28 -10.91
C ASN A 489 18.23 0.08 -11.31
N ILE A 490 17.83 -1.16 -11.04
CA ILE A 490 18.61 -2.35 -11.40
C ILE A 490 17.83 -3.19 -12.41
N ASP A 491 18.31 -3.35 -13.63
CA ASP A 491 17.66 -4.14 -14.67
C ASP A 491 17.99 -5.63 -14.54
N TYR A 492 17.00 -6.48 -14.83
CA TYR A 492 17.20 -7.92 -14.80
C TYR A 492 18.05 -8.35 -16.01
N ASP A 493 19.24 -8.90 -15.77
CA ASP A 493 20.21 -9.25 -16.81
C ASP A 493 21.06 -10.46 -16.40
N PHE A 494 20.85 -11.59 -17.07
CA PHE A 494 21.57 -12.84 -16.82
C PHE A 494 23.08 -12.78 -17.14
N SER A 495 23.54 -11.83 -17.96
CA SER A 495 24.98 -11.69 -18.26
C SER A 495 25.78 -11.13 -17.07
N GLU A 496 25.07 -10.50 -16.12
CA GLU A 496 25.62 -9.95 -14.89
C GLU A 496 25.21 -10.75 -13.64
N ALA A 497 24.68 -11.96 -13.82
CA ALA A 497 24.15 -12.78 -12.74
C ALA A 497 25.19 -13.18 -11.68
N ASN A 498 24.77 -13.06 -10.42
CA ASN A 498 25.44 -13.59 -9.22
C ASN A 498 26.86 -13.04 -9.03
N LYS A 499 27.06 -11.76 -9.36
CA LYS A 499 28.33 -11.02 -9.23
C LYS A 499 28.37 -10.09 -8.00
N GLY A 500 27.27 -10.00 -7.26
CA GLY A 500 27.20 -9.34 -5.96
C GLY A 500 26.81 -7.86 -5.98
N ALA A 501 26.61 -7.30 -4.79
CA ALA A 501 26.06 -5.97 -4.56
C ALA A 501 26.88 -4.87 -5.25
N LEU A 502 28.20 -4.91 -5.16
CA LEU A 502 29.04 -3.89 -5.78
C LEU A 502 28.92 -3.90 -7.31
N ASN A 503 28.82 -5.09 -7.92
CA ASN A 503 28.61 -5.20 -9.35
C ASN A 503 27.25 -4.60 -9.74
N ALA A 504 26.17 -5.02 -9.08
CA ALA A 504 24.82 -4.51 -9.32
C ALA A 504 24.74 -2.99 -9.19
N LEU A 505 25.40 -2.41 -8.17
CA LEU A 505 25.45 -0.96 -8.00
C LEU A 505 26.13 -0.25 -9.18
N ASN A 506 27.21 -0.81 -9.71
CA ASN A 506 28.02 -0.20 -10.76
C ASN A 506 27.39 -0.36 -12.15
N THR A 507 26.90 -1.56 -12.46
CA THR A 507 26.38 -1.92 -13.78
C THR A 507 24.90 -1.61 -13.95
N LYS A 508 24.17 -1.43 -12.83
CA LYS A 508 22.71 -1.34 -12.80
C LYS A 508 22.02 -2.60 -13.32
N LYS A 509 22.64 -3.75 -13.15
CA LYS A 509 22.22 -5.03 -13.73
C LYS A 509 22.47 -6.20 -12.79
N GLY A 510 21.63 -7.23 -12.86
CA GLY A 510 21.81 -8.48 -12.13
C GLY A 510 20.58 -9.38 -12.19
N VAL A 511 20.56 -10.45 -11.39
CA VAL A 511 19.38 -11.32 -11.20
C VAL A 511 18.84 -11.19 -9.77
N CYS A 512 17.82 -11.96 -9.40
CA CYS A 512 17.17 -11.85 -8.08
C CYS A 512 18.15 -11.84 -6.90
N GLU A 513 19.20 -12.67 -6.96
CA GLU A 513 20.28 -12.71 -5.96
C GLU A 513 21.02 -11.36 -5.87
N ASP A 514 21.45 -10.78 -6.99
CA ASP A 514 22.19 -9.50 -7.00
C ASP A 514 21.35 -8.31 -6.50
N PHE A 515 20.03 -8.34 -6.74
CA PHE A 515 19.11 -7.33 -6.21
C PHE A 515 19.00 -7.44 -4.69
N ALA A 516 18.81 -8.65 -4.17
CA ALA A 516 18.76 -8.92 -2.75
C ALA A 516 20.10 -8.56 -2.07
N ASP A 517 21.22 -8.95 -2.67
CA ASP A 517 22.58 -8.62 -2.22
C ASP A 517 22.77 -7.11 -2.11
N LEU A 518 22.41 -6.35 -3.14
CA LEU A 518 22.54 -4.89 -3.13
C LEU A 518 21.69 -4.23 -2.05
N PHE A 519 20.43 -4.66 -1.93
CA PHE A 519 19.53 -4.16 -0.90
C PHE A 519 20.08 -4.41 0.51
N VAL A 520 20.53 -5.65 0.77
CA VAL A 520 21.11 -6.06 2.06
C VAL A 520 22.42 -5.31 2.34
N ALA A 521 23.33 -5.22 1.37
CA ALA A 521 24.61 -4.55 1.55
C ALA A 521 24.45 -3.07 1.89
N MET A 522 23.49 -2.37 1.26
CA MET A 522 23.19 -0.98 1.59
C MET A 522 22.66 -0.83 3.01
N LEU A 523 21.74 -1.69 3.46
CA LEU A 523 21.23 -1.66 4.84
C LEU A 523 22.32 -1.92 5.87
N ARG A 524 23.11 -2.98 5.66
CA ARG A 524 24.22 -3.35 6.54
C ARG A 524 25.25 -2.24 6.66
N SER A 525 25.53 -1.52 5.57
CA SER A 525 26.47 -0.39 5.58
C SER A 525 26.05 0.76 6.51
N LEU A 526 24.75 0.83 6.85
CA LEU A 526 24.14 1.78 7.78
C LEU A 526 23.85 1.19 9.16
N GLY A 527 24.28 -0.05 9.42
CA GLY A 527 24.07 -0.74 10.70
C GLY A 527 22.67 -1.32 10.89
N ILE A 528 21.88 -1.44 9.81
CA ILE A 528 20.57 -2.10 9.85
C ILE A 528 20.79 -3.58 9.57
N PRO A 529 20.45 -4.50 10.50
CA PRO A 529 20.63 -5.92 10.28
C PRO A 529 19.74 -6.42 9.15
N ALA A 530 20.35 -7.10 8.17
CA ALA A 530 19.65 -7.59 6.99
C ALA A 530 20.26 -8.92 6.50
N ARG A 531 19.45 -9.73 5.80
CA ARG A 531 19.87 -11.02 5.24
C ARG A 531 19.22 -11.27 3.89
N VAL A 532 19.97 -11.95 3.02
CA VAL A 532 19.41 -12.51 1.79
C VAL A 532 18.67 -13.78 2.15
N VAL A 533 17.53 -14.00 1.51
CA VAL A 533 16.73 -15.21 1.62
C VAL A 533 16.81 -15.93 0.28
N THR A 534 17.12 -17.23 0.31
CA THR A 534 17.12 -18.07 -0.89
C THR A 534 15.99 -19.09 -0.78
N GLY A 535 15.31 -19.32 -1.89
CA GLY A 535 14.05 -20.04 -1.86
C GLY A 535 13.49 -20.32 -3.24
N TYR A 536 12.17 -20.45 -3.28
CA TYR A 536 11.42 -20.62 -4.51
C TYR A 536 10.25 -19.65 -4.53
N TRP A 537 9.93 -19.16 -5.72
CA TRP A 537 8.63 -18.55 -5.99
C TRP A 537 7.75 -19.58 -6.70
N VAL A 538 6.62 -19.89 -6.08
CA VAL A 538 5.65 -20.89 -6.52
C VAL A 538 4.33 -20.23 -6.88
N GLU A 539 3.79 -20.47 -8.08
CA GLU A 539 2.45 -20.02 -8.47
C GLU A 539 1.38 -20.94 -7.88
N VAL A 540 0.62 -20.45 -6.89
CA VAL A 540 -0.27 -21.29 -6.06
C VAL A 540 -1.66 -21.54 -6.66
N GLU A 541 -2.07 -20.77 -7.67
CA GLU A 541 -3.45 -20.81 -8.20
C GLU A 541 -3.74 -21.94 -9.21
N ASN A 542 -2.76 -22.69 -9.71
CA ASN A 542 -2.99 -23.46 -10.94
C ASN A 542 -2.30 -24.84 -11.09
N GLN A 543 -2.11 -25.65 -10.05
CA GLN A 543 -1.69 -27.05 -10.27
C GLN A 543 -1.87 -28.01 -9.08
N SER A 544 -2.45 -29.18 -9.36
CA SER A 544 -2.58 -30.31 -8.41
C SER A 544 -1.38 -31.27 -8.40
N ASN A 545 -0.40 -31.09 -9.30
CA ASN A 545 0.90 -31.78 -9.30
C ASN A 545 1.97 -30.76 -9.73
N MET A 546 2.89 -30.42 -8.83
CA MET A 546 3.97 -29.45 -9.08
C MET A 546 5.25 -30.16 -9.55
N ASP A 547 5.20 -30.82 -10.70
CA ASP A 547 6.37 -31.43 -11.33
C ASP A 547 7.16 -30.34 -12.08
N GLU A 548 8.37 -30.00 -11.61
CA GLU A 548 9.49 -29.20 -12.20
C GLU A 548 9.21 -27.88 -12.96
N ALA A 549 8.01 -27.63 -13.49
CA ALA A 549 7.67 -26.53 -14.40
C ALA A 549 7.15 -25.25 -13.71
N GLY A 550 6.84 -25.31 -12.41
CA GLY A 550 6.25 -24.20 -11.63
C GLY A 550 7.09 -23.73 -10.43
N GLN A 551 8.37 -24.13 -10.36
CA GLN A 551 9.29 -23.75 -9.29
C GLN A 551 10.46 -22.96 -9.89
N TYR A 552 10.49 -21.65 -9.63
CA TYR A 552 11.66 -20.83 -9.99
C TYR A 552 12.50 -20.64 -8.73
N GLY A 553 13.76 -21.10 -8.78
CA GLY A 553 14.74 -20.72 -7.77
C GLY A 553 14.78 -19.20 -7.68
N HIS A 554 14.61 -18.66 -6.48
CA HIS A 554 14.38 -17.24 -6.27
C HIS A 554 15.10 -16.74 -5.02
N ALA A 555 15.46 -15.46 -5.01
CA ALA A 555 16.13 -14.83 -3.89
C ALA A 555 15.53 -13.45 -3.63
N TRP A 556 15.36 -13.13 -2.34
CA TRP A 556 14.86 -11.85 -1.86
C TRP A 556 15.59 -11.46 -0.59
N ALA A 557 15.10 -10.46 0.14
CA ALA A 557 15.75 -9.99 1.36
C ALA A 557 14.80 -9.93 2.55
N GLU A 558 15.39 -9.98 3.74
CA GLU A 558 14.74 -9.61 4.98
C GLU A 558 15.61 -8.61 5.75
N PHE A 559 14.97 -7.67 6.46
CA PHE A 559 15.64 -6.73 7.36
C PHE A 559 15.00 -6.78 8.75
N TYR A 560 15.79 -6.56 9.79
CA TYR A 560 15.34 -6.73 11.16
C TYR A 560 14.92 -5.39 11.78
N LEU A 561 13.72 -5.37 12.36
CA LEU A 561 13.25 -4.30 13.21
C LEU A 561 13.12 -4.84 14.65
N PRO A 562 13.73 -4.21 15.67
CA PRO A 562 13.78 -4.76 17.04
C PRO A 562 12.42 -5.12 17.63
N GLU A 563 11.40 -4.34 17.30
CA GLU A 563 10.03 -4.50 17.80
C GLU A 563 9.22 -5.53 17.03
N TYR A 564 9.60 -5.83 15.77
CA TYR A 564 8.73 -6.56 14.82
C TYR A 564 9.38 -7.80 14.21
N GLY A 565 10.67 -8.02 14.46
CA GLY A 565 11.43 -9.14 13.91
C GLY A 565 11.88 -8.92 12.47
N TRP A 566 11.98 -10.01 11.71
CA TRP A 566 12.40 -10.01 10.31
C TRP A 566 11.25 -9.58 9.41
N ILE A 567 11.49 -8.55 8.60
CA ILE A 567 10.55 -7.96 7.65
C ILE A 567 10.97 -8.34 6.24
N PRO A 568 10.09 -8.97 5.44
CA PRO A 568 10.42 -9.35 4.06
C PRO A 568 10.45 -8.14 3.11
N ALA A 569 11.31 -8.22 2.11
CA ALA A 569 11.39 -7.28 1.00
C ALA A 569 11.81 -8.02 -0.28
N GLU A 570 11.01 -7.91 -1.32
CA GLU A 570 11.23 -8.53 -2.63
C GLU A 570 11.58 -7.43 -3.67
N PRO A 571 12.87 -7.13 -3.87
CA PRO A 571 13.30 -5.98 -4.67
C PRO A 571 13.30 -6.24 -6.18
N THR A 572 13.06 -7.47 -6.66
CA THR A 572 13.24 -7.86 -8.06
C THR A 572 11.98 -7.66 -8.91
N VAL A 573 10.80 -7.56 -8.29
CA VAL A 573 9.53 -7.38 -9.04
C VAL A 573 9.51 -6.06 -9.79
N ILE A 574 9.52 -6.13 -11.12
CA ILE A 574 9.52 -4.94 -11.99
C ILE A 574 8.08 -4.49 -12.23
N LYS A 575 7.80 -3.25 -11.84
CA LYS A 575 6.54 -2.57 -12.16
C LYS A 575 6.82 -1.34 -13.00
N THR A 576 6.00 -1.11 -14.02
CA THR A 576 6.14 0.04 -14.91
C THR A 576 4.85 0.85 -14.97
N ASN A 577 5.03 2.15 -15.18
CA ASN A 577 3.96 3.10 -15.40
C ASN A 577 4.41 4.11 -16.47
N LEU A 578 3.68 4.18 -17.58
CA LEU A 578 4.05 4.99 -18.75
C LEU A 578 5.51 4.73 -19.17
N GLU A 579 5.90 3.45 -19.24
CA GLU A 579 7.26 2.97 -19.57
C GLU A 579 8.35 3.36 -18.55
N LYS A 580 7.99 4.06 -17.47
CA LYS A 580 8.90 4.36 -16.36
C LYS A 580 8.77 3.32 -15.27
N ARG A 581 9.90 2.90 -14.71
CA ARG A 581 9.90 1.97 -13.59
C ARG A 581 9.43 2.65 -12.31
N ILE A 582 8.50 2.02 -11.61
CA ILE A 582 8.00 2.46 -10.29
C ILE A 582 8.26 1.37 -9.26
N ALA A 583 8.38 1.76 -7.99
CA ALA A 583 8.64 0.80 -6.92
C ALA A 583 7.43 -0.09 -6.66
N ALA A 584 7.63 -1.41 -6.63
CA ALA A 584 6.62 -2.39 -6.30
C ALA A 584 6.47 -2.52 -4.76
N PHE A 585 5.99 -1.48 -4.08
CA PHE A 585 5.85 -1.47 -2.62
C PHE A 585 4.89 -2.53 -2.07
N GLU A 586 4.03 -3.11 -2.90
CA GLU A 586 3.23 -4.30 -2.55
C GLU A 586 4.09 -5.53 -2.21
N TYR A 587 5.39 -5.51 -2.49
CA TYR A 587 6.39 -6.52 -2.17
C TYR A 587 7.42 -6.06 -1.12
N PHE A 588 7.17 -4.91 -0.46
CA PHE A 588 7.99 -4.39 0.63
C PHE A 588 7.21 -4.47 1.95
N ALA A 589 7.76 -5.19 2.93
CA ALA A 589 7.07 -5.53 4.17
C ALA A 589 5.71 -6.21 3.95
N ASN A 590 5.54 -6.90 2.82
CA ASN A 590 4.28 -7.51 2.43
C ASN A 590 4.49 -8.61 1.38
N PHE A 591 3.79 -9.73 1.53
CA PHE A 591 3.59 -10.77 0.52
C PHE A 591 2.11 -11.13 0.46
N ASN A 592 1.49 -10.95 -0.71
CA ASN A 592 0.04 -11.10 -0.86
C ASN A 592 -0.43 -12.55 -0.99
N ASP A 593 0.49 -13.51 -1.10
CA ASP A 593 0.21 -14.91 -1.37
C ASP A 593 1.28 -15.81 -0.71
N PRO A 594 0.99 -17.12 -0.53
CA PRO A 594 1.92 -18.07 0.09
C PRO A 594 2.99 -18.62 -0.88
N GLY A 595 3.23 -17.96 -2.02
CA GLY A 595 4.13 -18.41 -3.07
C GLY A 595 5.62 -18.20 -2.78
N HIS A 596 5.99 -17.37 -1.81
CA HIS A 596 7.39 -17.17 -1.40
C HIS A 596 7.79 -18.23 -0.38
N PHE A 597 8.53 -19.25 -0.82
CA PHE A 597 8.94 -20.37 0.02
C PHE A 597 10.42 -20.28 0.39
N ILE A 598 10.71 -20.10 1.68
CA ILE A 598 12.09 -20.04 2.19
C ILE A 598 12.69 -21.44 2.11
N ARG A 599 13.80 -21.55 1.38
CA ARG A 599 14.66 -22.72 1.44
C ARG A 599 15.71 -22.53 2.53
N GLY A 600 16.35 -21.35 2.57
CA GLY A 600 17.34 -20.94 3.57
C GLY A 600 17.69 -19.46 3.54
N TYR A 601 18.69 -19.09 4.34
CA TYR A 601 19.17 -17.71 4.49
C TYR A 601 20.64 -17.62 4.10
N GLN A 602 21.02 -16.57 3.38
CA GLN A 602 22.38 -16.39 2.88
C GLN A 602 22.87 -17.64 2.12
N ASN A 603 24.14 -17.74 1.76
CA ASN A 603 24.69 -18.93 1.09
C ASN A 603 24.68 -20.21 1.97
N GLU A 604 23.92 -20.24 3.08
CA GLU A 604 23.83 -21.36 4.03
C GLU A 604 23.21 -22.63 3.43
N ILE A 605 22.57 -22.54 2.25
CA ILE A 605 22.08 -23.72 1.51
C ILE A 605 22.60 -23.72 0.08
N SER A 606 23.92 -23.66 -0.02
CA SER A 606 24.56 -24.61 -0.92
C SER A 606 24.39 -25.99 -0.26
N TYR A 607 24.02 -27.05 -0.98
CA TYR A 607 24.43 -28.38 -0.51
C TYR A 607 25.96 -28.35 -0.53
N SER A 608 26.58 -27.83 0.54
CA SER A 608 28.03 -27.78 0.68
C SER A 608 28.42 -29.20 1.05
N LEU A 609 28.44 -30.04 0.02
CA LEU A 609 28.64 -31.46 0.11
C LEU A 609 30.12 -31.66 0.40
N LYS A 610 30.43 -31.74 1.68
CA LYS A 610 31.77 -32.08 2.14
C LYS A 610 31.76 -33.58 2.43
N TYR A 611 32.60 -34.31 1.72
CA TYR A 611 32.93 -35.67 2.12
C TYR A 611 34.41 -35.75 2.43
N TYR A 612 34.72 -36.47 3.51
CA TYR A 612 36.06 -36.68 3.99
C TYR A 612 36.32 -38.18 3.99
N THR A 613 37.39 -38.59 3.31
CA THR A 613 38.09 -39.85 3.60
C THR A 613 39.28 -39.53 4.52
N ASN A 614 39.92 -40.54 5.10
CA ASN A 614 41.17 -40.36 5.86
C ASN A 614 42.32 -39.67 5.06
N THR A 615 42.15 -39.39 3.75
CA THR A 615 43.20 -38.89 2.84
C THR A 615 42.81 -37.76 1.86
N ASN A 616 41.78 -36.94 2.13
CA ASN A 616 41.15 -35.91 1.25
C ASN A 616 40.02 -36.43 0.34
N THR A 617 39.37 -35.53 -0.42
CA THR A 617 38.30 -35.79 -1.39
C THR A 617 38.77 -36.78 -2.49
N ASP A 618 38.10 -37.93 -2.63
CA ASP A 618 38.31 -38.94 -3.68
C ASP A 618 37.46 -38.63 -4.94
N PRO A 619 38.08 -38.34 -6.10
CA PRO A 619 37.37 -37.91 -7.31
C PRO A 619 36.35 -38.92 -7.86
N ASN A 620 36.30 -40.14 -7.33
CA ASN A 620 35.34 -41.15 -7.74
C ASN A 620 34.05 -41.14 -6.91
N VAL A 621 33.95 -40.34 -5.85
CA VAL A 621 32.70 -40.16 -5.11
C VAL A 621 31.90 -39.02 -5.75
N ASN A 622 30.72 -39.35 -6.27
CA ASN A 622 29.81 -38.40 -6.91
C ASN A 622 28.53 -38.24 -6.10
N ILE A 623 27.92 -37.06 -6.24
CA ILE A 623 26.69 -36.72 -5.55
C ILE A 623 25.70 -36.12 -6.54
N ILE A 624 24.47 -36.63 -6.51
CA ILE A 624 23.38 -36.19 -7.36
C ILE A 624 22.23 -35.79 -6.44
N THR A 625 21.60 -34.65 -6.71
CA THR A 625 20.48 -34.13 -5.92
C THR A 625 19.25 -33.93 -6.80
N SER A 626 18.07 -34.27 -6.29
CA SER A 626 16.77 -33.86 -6.83
C SER A 626 15.93 -33.20 -5.73
N GLU A 627 15.05 -32.28 -6.10
CA GLU A 627 14.23 -31.51 -5.16
C GLU A 627 12.81 -31.31 -5.72
N TYR A 628 11.83 -31.15 -4.84
CA TYR A 628 10.45 -30.80 -5.16
C TYR A 628 9.77 -30.03 -4.03
N ILE A 629 8.77 -29.22 -4.36
CA ILE A 629 7.78 -28.65 -3.44
C ILE A 629 6.40 -29.08 -3.89
N LYS A 630 5.55 -29.51 -2.96
CA LYS A 630 4.14 -29.77 -3.22
C LYS A 630 3.25 -29.23 -2.11
N LYS A 631 2.08 -28.72 -2.48
CA LYS A 631 1.01 -28.37 -1.53
C LYS A 631 0.36 -29.65 -1.01
N LEU A 632 0.06 -29.70 0.29
CA LEU A 632 -0.55 -30.87 0.96
C LEU A 632 -2.07 -30.73 1.12
#